data_AF-A0A0P7VHL4-F1
#
_entry.id   AF-A0A0P7VHL4-F1
#
_cell.length_a   1.000
_cell.length_b   1.000
_cell.length_c   1.000
_cell.angle_alpha   90.00
_cell.angle_beta   90.00
_cell.angle_gamma   90.00
#
_symmetry.space_group_name_H-M   'P 1'
#
loop_
_entity.id
_entity.type
_entity.pdbx_description
1 polymer ?
#
loop_
_entity_poly.entity_id
_entity_poly.type
_entity_poly.pdbx_seq_one_letter_code
_entity_poly.pdbx_strand_id
1 'polypeptide(L)'
;MEHCARLIALGVLALLPGCADFPALDDNVPATLERADYPRLVPVEPLIEAAREVRIDDDSEAQIAARVAALRARAARLRAREAD
;
A
#
# COMPACT_ATOMS: atom_id res chain seq x y z
N MET A 1 -4.13 -37.62 5.15
CA MET A 1 -4.95 -36.49 5.63
C MET A 1 -4.09 -35.51 6.44
N GLU A 2 -3.52 -35.92 7.58
CA GLU A 2 -2.71 -35.02 8.44
C GLU A 2 -1.42 -34.49 7.77
N HIS A 3 -0.76 -35.32 6.95
CA HIS A 3 0.45 -34.94 6.22
C HIS A 3 0.16 -33.90 5.13
N CYS A 4 -0.98 -34.01 4.43
CA CYS A 4 -1.40 -33.01 3.45
C CYS A 4 -1.74 -31.67 4.12
N ALA A 5 -2.43 -31.70 5.27
CA ALA A 5 -2.75 -30.51 6.04
C ALA A 5 -1.49 -29.78 6.55
N ARG A 6 -0.47 -30.53 7.02
CA ARG A 6 0.82 -29.97 7.44
C ARG A 6 1.59 -29.33 6.30
N LEU A 7 1.59 -29.96 5.12
CA LEU A 7 2.25 -29.41 3.93
C LEU A 7 1.58 -28.12 3.42
N ILE A 8 0.25 -28.06 3.46
CA ILE A 8 -0.51 -26.87 3.09
C ILE A 8 -0.25 -25.73 4.08
N ALA A 9 -0.28 -26.00 5.39
CA ALA A 9 0.00 -25.00 6.42
C ALA A 9 1.41 -24.41 6.30
N LEU A 10 2.42 -25.26 6.04
CA LEU A 10 3.80 -24.82 5.81
C LEU A 10 3.93 -23.95 4.55
N GLY A 11 3.24 -24.32 3.47
CA GLY A 11 3.22 -23.54 2.23
C GLY A 11 2.59 -22.16 2.41
N VAL A 12 1.47 -22.07 3.14
CA VAL A 12 0.79 -20.78 3.43
C VAL A 12 1.67 -19.87 4.28
N LEU A 13 2.40 -20.42 5.25
CA LEU A 13 3.31 -19.63 6.10
C LEU A 13 4.49 -19.04 5.30
N ALA A 14 4.99 -19.75 4.29
CA ALA A 14 6.09 -19.29 3.44
C ALA A 14 5.71 -18.13 2.50
N LEU A 15 4.42 -17.84 2.31
CA LEU A 15 3.95 -16.71 1.50
C LEU A 15 3.81 -15.39 2.29
N LEU A 16 3.83 -15.43 3.63
CA LEU A 16 3.76 -14.24 4.49
C LEU A 16 4.84 -13.17 4.23
N PRO A 17 6.14 -13.51 4.00
CA PRO A 17 7.16 -12.49 3.75
C PRO A 17 7.02 -11.79 2.40
N GLY A 18 6.27 -12.36 1.44
CA GLY A 18 6.04 -11.74 0.13
C GLY A 18 5.12 -10.51 0.15
N CYS A 19 4.44 -10.23 1.26
CA CYS A 19 3.63 -9.01 1.41
C CYS A 19 4.46 -7.76 1.69
N ALA A 20 5.76 -7.89 1.97
CA ALA A 20 6.69 -6.78 2.11
C ALA A 20 7.86 -7.00 1.15
N ASP A 21 7.92 -6.24 0.06
CA ASP A 21 9.10 -6.18 -0.79
C ASP A 21 10.16 -5.34 -0.06
N PHE A 22 10.84 -5.96 0.90
CA PHE A 22 11.97 -5.33 1.57
C PHE A 22 13.21 -5.62 0.73
N PRO A 23 13.84 -4.60 0.13
CA PRO A 23 15.05 -4.82 -0.63
C PRO A 23 16.11 -5.42 0.31
N ALA A 24 16.94 -6.32 -0.19
CA ALA A 24 18.11 -6.80 0.54
C ALA A 24 19.04 -5.60 0.80
N LEU A 25 18.88 -4.98 1.97
CA LEU A 25 19.78 -3.94 2.45
C LEU A 25 21.06 -4.65 2.89
N ASP A 26 22.17 -4.30 2.25
CA ASP A 26 23.48 -4.62 2.78
C ASP A 26 23.65 -3.79 4.07
N ASP A 27 23.88 -4.44 5.22
CA ASP A 27 24.02 -3.77 6.51
C ASP A 27 25.26 -2.85 6.57
N ASN A 28 26.10 -2.88 5.52
CA ASN A 28 27.31 -2.09 5.42
C ASN A 28 27.05 -0.78 4.66
N VAL A 29 27.18 0.34 5.36
CA VAL A 29 27.30 1.64 4.69
C VAL A 29 28.71 1.70 4.05
N PRO A 30 28.85 1.80 2.72
CA PRO A 30 30.16 1.90 2.09
C PRO A 30 30.87 3.18 2.56
N ALA A 31 32.19 3.11 2.76
CA ALA A 31 33.01 4.23 3.24
C ALA A 31 32.96 5.49 2.33
N THR A 32 32.44 5.36 1.10
CA THR A 32 32.14 6.48 0.21
C THR A 32 30.88 7.24 0.61
N LEU A 33 29.86 6.55 1.14
CA LEU A 33 28.63 7.17 1.65
C LEU A 33 28.83 7.79 3.04
N GLU A 34 29.70 7.23 3.89
CA GLU A 34 30.04 7.83 5.18
C GLU A 34 30.70 9.22 5.04
N ARG A 35 31.42 9.44 3.93
CA ARG A 35 32.09 10.69 3.59
C ARG A 35 31.37 11.48 2.50
N ALA A 36 30.19 11.04 2.09
CA ALA A 36 29.40 11.75 1.09
C ALA A 36 28.86 13.04 1.72
N ASP A 37 28.85 14.11 0.94
CA ASP A 37 28.21 15.35 1.36
C ASP A 37 26.71 15.10 1.57
N TYR A 38 26.19 15.65 2.67
CA TYR A 38 24.76 15.61 2.92
C TYR A 38 24.04 16.40 1.81
N PRO A 39 22.90 15.92 1.30
CA PRO A 39 22.14 16.65 0.30
C PRO A 39 21.77 18.05 0.84
N ARG A 40 21.75 19.04 -0.06
CA ARG A 40 21.31 20.38 0.30
C ARG A 40 19.85 20.34 0.73
N LEU A 41 19.59 20.77 1.96
CA LEU A 41 18.23 20.91 2.47
C LEU A 41 17.51 22.00 1.68
N VAL A 42 16.35 21.65 1.12
CA VAL A 42 15.44 22.61 0.49
C VAL A 42 14.48 23.16 1.55
N PRO A 43 14.12 24.45 1.48
CA PRO A 43 13.10 25.01 2.38
C PRO A 43 11.78 24.24 2.27
N VAL A 44 11.13 24.01 3.41
CA VAL A 44 9.87 23.24 3.48
C VAL A 44 8.67 24.07 3.02
N GLU A 45 8.65 25.37 3.32
CA GLU A 45 7.50 26.24 3.04
C GLU A 45 7.06 26.24 1.57
N PRO A 46 7.97 26.37 0.57
CA PRO A 46 7.58 26.30 -0.84
C PRO A 46 6.99 24.95 -1.25
N LEU A 47 7.39 23.85 -0.59
CA LEU A 47 6.84 22.52 -0.87
C LEU A 47 5.41 22.40 -0.36
N ILE A 48 5.13 22.98 0.81
CA ILE A 48 3.77 23.02 1.38
C ILE A 48 2.85 23.86 0.50
N GLU A 49 3.31 25.01 0.03
CA GLU A 49 2.53 25.87 -0.86
C GLU A 49 2.26 25.19 -2.21
N ALA A 50 3.25 24.52 -2.80
CA ALA A 50 3.05 23.71 -4.01
C ALA A 50 2.04 22.56 -3.79
N ALA A 51 2.05 21.94 -2.61
CA ALA A 51 1.12 20.87 -2.24
C ALA A 51 -0.30 21.39 -1.91
N ARG A 52 -0.51 22.71 -1.81
CA ARG A 52 -1.81 23.31 -1.53
C ARG A 52 -2.72 23.39 -2.76
N GLU A 53 -2.26 22.95 -3.93
CA GLU A 53 -3.14 22.73 -5.08
C GLU A 53 -4.37 21.89 -4.67
N VAL A 54 -5.54 22.37 -5.04
CA VAL A 54 -6.82 21.79 -4.64
C VAL A 54 -6.93 20.39 -5.24
N ARG A 55 -6.82 19.36 -4.38
CA ARG A 55 -7.00 17.95 -4.75
C ARG A 55 -8.47 17.53 -4.94
N ILE A 56 -9.41 18.39 -4.57
CA ILE A 56 -10.85 18.16 -4.66
C ILE A 56 -11.41 19.16 -5.69
N ASP A 57 -11.55 18.70 -6.93
CA ASP A 57 -12.22 19.45 -7.98
C ASP A 57 -13.75 19.32 -7.89
N ASP A 58 -14.46 20.05 -8.75
CA ASP A 58 -15.93 20.06 -8.80
C ASP A 58 -16.54 18.67 -9.08
N ASP A 59 -15.80 17.77 -9.73
CA ASP A 59 -16.26 16.41 -10.07
C ASP A 59 -16.05 15.40 -8.92
N SER A 60 -15.26 15.77 -7.90
CA SER A 60 -14.87 14.87 -6.82
C SER A 60 -16.08 14.32 -6.05
N GLU A 61 -17.12 15.14 -5.84
CA GLU A 61 -18.35 14.69 -5.19
C GLU A 61 -19.07 13.60 -5.99
N ALA A 62 -19.23 13.81 -7.29
CA ALA A 62 -19.86 12.85 -8.20
C ALA A 62 -19.08 11.53 -8.26
N GLN A 63 -17.75 11.61 -8.34
CA GLN A 63 -16.88 10.42 -8.34
C GLN A 63 -16.98 9.62 -7.04
N ILE A 64 -17.03 10.29 -5.89
CA ILE A 64 -17.19 9.63 -4.59
C ILE A 64 -18.58 8.98 -4.50
N ALA A 65 -19.65 9.67 -4.91
CA ALA A 65 -21.00 9.14 -4.91
C ALA A 65 -21.12 7.87 -5.78
N ALA A 66 -20.54 7.89 -6.99
CA ALA A 66 -20.52 6.74 -7.89
C ALA A 66 -19.78 5.54 -7.26
N ARG A 67 -18.63 5.78 -6.61
CA ARG A 67 -17.88 4.73 -5.90
C ARG A 67 -18.69 4.13 -4.75
N VAL A 68 -19.38 4.97 -3.97
CA VAL A 68 -20.24 4.50 -2.88
C VAL A 68 -21.35 3.60 -3.40
N ALA A 69 -22.02 3.98 -4.50
CA ALA A 69 -23.06 3.16 -5.12
C ALA A 69 -22.53 1.80 -5.59
N ALA A 70 -21.38 1.79 -6.27
CA ALA A 70 -20.74 0.56 -6.74
C ALA A 70 -20.36 -0.38 -5.57
N LEU A 71 -19.82 0.18 -4.49
CA LEU A 71 -19.46 -0.57 -3.28
C LEU A 71 -20.69 -1.18 -2.60
N ARG A 72 -21.78 -0.42 -2.48
CA ARG A 72 -23.05 -0.92 -1.92
C ARG A 72 -23.61 -2.07 -2.75
N ALA A 73 -23.62 -1.94 -4.08
CA ALA A 73 -24.06 -2.99 -4.99
C ALA A 73 -23.19 -4.26 -4.86
N ARG A 74 -21.87 -4.10 -4.75
CA ARG A 74 -20.95 -5.23 -4.51
C ARG A 74 -21.23 -5.91 -3.17
N ALA A 75 -21.40 -5.14 -2.11
CA ALA A 75 -21.69 -5.69 -0.79
C ALA A 75 -23.03 -6.45 -0.76
N ALA A 76 -24.06 -5.97 -1.45
CA ALA A 76 -25.33 -6.69 -1.59
C ALA A 76 -25.14 -8.05 -2.27
N ARG A 77 -24.36 -8.10 -3.36
CA ARG A 77 -24.03 -9.36 -4.05
C ARG A 77 -23.25 -10.35 -3.17
N LEU A 78 -22.33 -9.86 -2.33
CA LEU A 78 -21.58 -10.72 -1.42
C LEU A 78 -22.48 -11.33 -0.34
N ARG A 79 -23.33 -10.51 0.30
CA ARG A 79 -24.29 -10.99 1.30
C ARG A 79 -25.28 -12.02 0.71
N ALA A 80 -25.71 -11.81 -0.54
CA ALA A 80 -26.56 -12.76 -1.22
C ALA A 80 -25.87 -14.12 -1.48
N ARG A 81 -24.54 -14.15 -1.61
CA ARG A 81 -23.75 -15.39 -1.76
C ARG A 81 -23.44 -16.08 -0.43
N GLU A 82 -23.46 -15.35 0.68
CA GLU A 82 -23.29 -15.93 2.03
C GLU A 82 -24.60 -16.53 2.57
N ALA A 83 -25.75 -16.12 2.03
CA ALA A 83 -27.06 -16.60 2.44
C ALA A 83 -27.56 -17.82 1.64
N ASP A 84 -26.76 -18.30 0.69
CA ASP A 84 -26.94 -19.53 -0.11
C ASP A 84 -25.92 -20.59 0.36
#